data_AF-A0A1E3J9Y1-F1
#
_entry.id   AF-A0A1E3J9Y1-F1
#
_cell.length_a   1.000
_cell.length_b   1.000
_cell.length_c   1.000
_cell.angle_alpha   90.00
_cell.angle_beta   90.00
_cell.angle_gamma   90.00
#
_symmetry.space_group_name_H-M   'P 1'
#
loop_
_entity.id
_entity.type
_entity.pdbx_description
1 polymer ?
#
loop_
_entity_poly.entity_id
_entity_poly.type
_entity_poly.pdbx_seq_one_letter_code
_entity_poly.pdbx_strand_id
1 'polypeptide(L)' 'MPFTDCLQPQLTPGEKAVVKDYGGWTNFNHAMGLKPYDSGDAQEAVAIARAFAPDFAKHQASQSQGQGQGKQGGSGGKKK' A
#
# COMPACT_ATOMS: atom_id res chain seq x y z
N MET A 1 7.72 7.77 9.55
CA MET A 1 7.02 8.15 8.30
C MET A 1 7.98 9.02 7.52
N PRO A 2 8.27 8.73 6.26
CA PRO A 2 9.15 9.55 5.43
C PRO A 2 8.64 11.00 5.35
N PHE A 3 9.54 11.99 5.29
CA PHE A 3 9.17 13.42 5.30
C PHE A 3 8.20 13.79 4.18
N THR A 4 8.27 13.09 3.06
CA THR A 4 7.41 13.27 1.89
C THR A 4 5.98 12.77 2.08
N ASP A 5 5.67 11.97 3.11
CA ASP A 5 4.28 11.64 3.45
C ASP A 5 3.50 12.86 3.97
N CYS A 6 4.20 13.87 4.50
CA CYS A 6 3.62 15.15 4.89
C CYS A 6 3.19 16.00 3.66
N LEU A 7 3.67 15.66 2.46
CA LEU A 7 3.31 16.32 1.21
C LEU A 7 2.07 15.71 0.54
N GLN A 8 1.42 14.73 1.19
CA GLN A 8 0.21 14.14 0.65
C GLN A 8 -0.87 15.24 0.48
N PRO A 9 -1.49 15.33 -0.70
CA PRO A 9 -2.61 16.23 -0.91
C PRO A 9 -3.86 15.73 -0.17
N GLN A 10 -4.95 16.49 -0.28
CA GLN A 10 -6.25 16.16 0.32
C GLN A 10 -6.81 14.88 -0.34
N LEU A 11 -6.46 13.70 0.16
CA LEU A 11 -6.91 12.42 -0.38
C LEU A 11 -8.28 12.03 0.22
N THR A 12 -9.16 11.48 -0.61
CA THR A 12 -10.42 10.86 -0.17
C THR A 12 -10.13 9.54 0.60
N PRO A 13 -11.07 9.02 1.40
CA PRO A 13 -10.85 7.78 2.15
C PRO A 13 -10.48 6.57 1.27
N GLY A 14 -11.03 6.49 0.06
CA GLY A 14 -10.72 5.42 -0.89
C GLY A 14 -9.28 5.52 -1.43
N GLU A 15 -8.85 6.72 -1.80
CA GLU A 15 -7.48 6.98 -2.24
C GLU A 15 -6.47 6.73 -1.12
N LYS A 16 -6.79 7.16 0.11
CA LYS A 16 -5.94 6.88 1.29
C LYS A 16 -5.78 5.39 1.55
N ALA A 17 -6.81 4.59 1.30
CA ALA A 17 -6.74 3.15 1.46
C ALA A 17 -5.74 2.52 0.47
N VAL A 18 -5.78 2.95 -0.79
CA VAL A 18 -4.80 2.55 -1.82
C VAL A 18 -3.40 2.97 -1.38
N VAL A 19 -3.18 4.26 -1.10
CA VAL A 19 -1.86 4.80 -0.73
C VAL A 19 -1.29 4.09 0.51
N LYS A 20 -2.14 3.75 1.48
CA LYS A 20 -1.76 3.01 2.68
C LYS A 20 -1.30 1.58 2.37
N ASP A 21 -1.90 0.92 1.38
CA ASP A 21 -1.51 -0.44 0.96
C ASP A 21 -0.08 -0.49 0.43
N TYR A 22 0.31 0.54 -0.32
CA TYR A 22 1.68 0.72 -0.80
C TYR A 22 2.66 1.14 0.31
N GLY A 23 2.20 1.34 1.55
CA GLY A 23 3.02 1.72 2.69
C GLY A 23 3.19 3.24 2.88
N GLY A 24 2.32 4.05 2.28
CA GLY A 24 2.30 5.51 2.42
C GLY A 24 2.47 6.25 1.10
N TRP A 25 2.26 7.58 1.15
CA TRP A 25 2.29 8.45 -0.04
C TRP A 25 3.62 8.36 -0.78
N THR A 26 4.72 8.30 -0.03
CA THR A 26 6.06 8.25 -0.60
C THR A 26 6.31 6.97 -1.39
N ASN A 27 5.95 5.83 -0.81
CA ASN A 27 6.15 4.53 -1.45
C ASN A 27 5.21 4.35 -2.66
N PHE A 28 3.98 4.86 -2.56
CA PHE A 28 3.05 4.87 -3.68
C PHE A 28 3.61 5.66 -4.87
N ASN A 29 4.09 6.89 -4.64
CA ASN A 29 4.70 7.70 -5.69
C ASN A 29 5.94 7.01 -6.27
N HIS A 30 6.80 6.44 -5.42
CA HIS A 30 7.99 5.71 -5.88
C HIS A 30 7.62 4.48 -6.73
N ALA A 31 6.58 3.73 -6.37
CA ALA A 31 6.10 2.59 -7.14
C ALA A 31 5.53 3.00 -8.51
N MET A 32 4.96 4.21 -8.61
CA MET A 32 4.44 4.78 -9.85
C MET A 32 5.50 5.57 -10.66
N GLY A 33 6.73 5.67 -10.16
CA GLY A 33 7.81 6.44 -10.81
C GLY A 33 7.62 7.96 -10.74
N LEU A 34 6.81 8.44 -9.78
CA LEU A 34 6.43 9.84 -9.61
C LEU A 34 7.23 10.51 -8.48
N LYS A 35 7.46 11.82 -8.59
CA LYS A 35 8.13 12.61 -7.55
C LYS A 35 7.10 13.25 -6.62
N PRO A 36 7.04 12.84 -5.34
CA PRO A 36 6.03 13.37 -4.41
C PRO A 36 6.20 14.86 -4.05
N TYR A 37 7.33 15.47 -4.40
CA TYR A 37 7.62 16.90 -4.20
C TYR A 37 7.32 17.76 -5.43
N ASP A 38 7.04 17.15 -6.58
CA ASP A 38 6.60 17.85 -7.79
C ASP A 38 5.06 17.94 -7.79
N SER A 39 4.53 19.15 -8.00
CA SER A 39 3.09 19.37 -7.91
C SER A 39 2.29 18.73 -9.05
N GLY A 40 2.90 18.59 -10.24
CA GLY A 40 2.27 17.89 -11.37
C GLY A 40 2.23 16.40 -11.13
N ASP A 41 3.36 15.82 -10.72
CA ASP A 41 3.44 14.40 -10.37
C ASP A 41 2.54 14.05 -9.17
N ALA A 42 2.41 14.93 -8.18
CA ALA A 42 1.50 14.73 -7.06
C ALA A 42 0.03 14.68 -7.50
N GLN A 43 -0.37 15.50 -8.48
CA GLN A 43 -1.73 15.46 -9.04
C GLN A 43 -1.97 14.19 -9.84
N GLU A 44 -0.99 13.75 -10.63
CA GLU A 44 -1.03 12.48 -11.34
C GLU A 44 -1.15 11.30 -10.35
N ALA A 45 -0.37 11.32 -9.27
CA ALA A 45 -0.46 10.31 -8.21
C ALA A 45 -1.87 10.25 -7.58
N VAL A 46 -2.53 11.39 -7.36
CA VAL A 46 -3.93 11.42 -6.90
C VAL A 46 -4.87 10.81 -7.95
N ALA A 47 -4.70 11.17 -9.23
CA ALA A 47 -5.54 10.64 -10.31
C ALA A 47 -5.41 9.12 -10.43
N ILE A 48 -4.19 8.61 -10.30
CA ILE A 48 -3.90 7.18 -10.26
C ILE A 48 -4.56 6.54 -9.03
N ALA A 49 -4.31 7.06 -7.82
CA ALA A 49 -4.92 6.52 -6.59
C ALA A 49 -6.46 6.48 -6.66
N ARG A 50 -7.07 7.50 -7.28
CA ARG A 50 -8.51 7.57 -7.51
C ARG A 50 -8.99 6.50 -8.50
N ALA A 51 -8.21 6.20 -9.54
CA ALA A 51 -8.51 5.12 -10.47
C ALA A 51 -8.42 3.74 -9.82
N PHE A 52 -7.48 3.54 -8.89
CA PHE A 52 -7.31 2.28 -8.15
C PHE A 52 -8.32 2.10 -7.00
N ALA A 53 -8.86 3.17 -6.42
CA ALA A 53 -9.80 3.13 -5.30
C ALA A 53 -11.02 2.17 -5.49
N PRO A 54 -11.74 2.15 -6.64
CA PRO A 54 -12.86 1.24 -6.83
C PRO A 54 -12.45 -0.23 -6.87
N ASP A 55 -11.31 -0.57 -7.48
CA ASP A 55 -10.80 -1.95 -7.50
C ASP A 55 -10.23 -2.36 -6.14
N PHE A 56 -9.60 -1.43 -5.43
CA PHE A 56 -9.08 -1.66 -4.11
C PHE A 56 -10.18 -1.95 -3.08
N ALA A 57 -11.30 -1.22 -3.15
CA ALA A 57 -12.47 -1.48 -2.31
C ALA A 57 -13.05 -2.89 -2.54
N LYS A 58 -13.03 -3.39 -3.78
CA LYS A 58 -13.49 -4.74 -4.13
C LYS A 58 -12.51 -5.82 -3.67
N HIS A 59 -11.20 -5.59 -3.81
CA HIS A 59 -10.17 -6.56 -3.44
C HIS A 59 -9.93 -6.65 -1.92
N GLN A 60 -10.05 -5.55 -1.16
CA GLN A 60 -9.98 -5.59 0.31
C GLN A 60 -11.09 -6.44 0.92
N ALA A 61 -12.30 -6.44 0.32
CA ALA A 61 -13.38 -7.32 0.76
C ALA A 61 -13.06 -8.82 0.57
N SER A 62 -12.11 -9.16 -0.32
CA SER A 62 -11.71 -10.54 -0.62
C SER A 62 -10.39 -10.98 0.04
N GLN A 63 -9.49 -10.06 0.40
CA GLN A 63 -8.16 -10.41 0.97
C GLN A 63 -8.15 -10.71 2.48
N SER A 64 -9.29 -10.65 3.17
CA SER A 64 -9.40 -11.08 4.58
C SER A 64 -9.33 -12.60 4.78
N GLN A 65 -9.18 -13.41 3.72
CA GLN A 65 -8.97 -14.86 3.82
C GLN A 65 -7.64 -15.26 3.16
N GLY A 66 -6.60 -15.47 3.98
CA GLY A 66 -5.47 -16.32 3.58
C GLY A 66 -4.08 -15.72 3.64
N GLN A 67 -3.63 -15.30 4.82
CA GLN A 67 -2.19 -15.35 5.15
C GLN A 67 -1.99 -15.93 6.55
N GLY A 68 -2.50 -17.15 6.74
CA GLY A 68 -1.93 -18.06 7.74
C GLY A 68 -0.54 -18.47 7.25
N GLN A 69 0.50 -17.87 7.82
CA GLN A 69 1.88 -18.30 7.65
C GLN A 69 2.03 -19.74 8.15
N GLY A 70 1.88 -20.70 7.24
CA GLY A 70 2.46 -22.02 7.39
C GLY A 70 3.91 -21.97 6.91
N LYS A 71 4.87 -22.01 7.85
CA LYS A 71 6.14 -22.77 7.77
C LYS A 71 7.15 -22.30 8.81
N GLN A 72 7.45 -23.17 9.78
CA GLN A 72 8.77 -23.60 10.28
C GLN A 72 8.50 -24.35 11.59
N GLY A 73 8.83 -25.60 11.80
CA GLY A 73 9.63 -26.61 11.11
C GLY A 73 9.76 -27.72 12.16
N GLY A 74 9.42 -28.95 11.80
CA GLY A 74 9.58 -30.07 12.72
C GLY A 74 11.07 -30.32 13.00
N SER A 75 11.44 -30.35 14.28
CA SER A 75 12.63 -31.06 14.75
C SER A 75 12.20 -32.09 15.76
N GLY A 76 11.91 -33.28 15.24
CA GLY A 76 11.89 -34.50 16.03
C GLY A 76 13.31 -35.06 16.13
N GLY A 77 13.68 -35.51 17.34
CA GLY A 77 14.87 -36.30 17.62
C GLY A 77 15.71 -35.68 18.75
N LYS A 78 16.11 -36.38 19.80
CA LYS A 78 16.09 -37.82 20.08
C LYS A 78 16.38 -37.97 21.58
N LYS A 79 15.61 -38.80 22.26
CA LYS A 79 15.90 -39.30 23.61
C LYS A 79 17.25 -40.03 23.61
N LYS A 80 18.12 -39.75 24.58
CA LYS A 80 18.85 -40.74 25.37
C LYS A 80 19.43 -40.09 26.62
#